data_AF-J3DEP2-F1
#
_entry.id   AF-J3DEP2-F1
#
_cell.length_a   1.000
_cell.length_b   1.000
_cell.length_c   1.000
_cell.angle_alpha   90.00
_cell.angle_beta   90.00
_cell.angle_gamma   90.00
#
_symmetry.space_group_name_H-M   'P 1'
#
loop_
_entity.id
_entity.type
_entity.pdbx_description
1 polymer ?
#
loop_
_entity_poly.entity_id
_entity_poly.type
_entity_poly.pdbx_seq_one_letter_code
_entity_poly.pdbx_strand_id
1 'polypeptide(L)'
;MMLLQCPVFRLPRKPVFSRGPARAAWAAALLLLAAPWAAAQTTFNYTGAVQTYTVPAGAGGVTIQANGAGGGSGGNDSNGWGGAGGAGARATGTYYAAPGTVLNIYVGQGGRAGNTSQGAFTCANAAGAGGLAGGATGFAGGSGGQAGCDGWSGGGAGGGAASVVATAAN
;
A
#
# COMPACT_ATOMS: atom_id res chain seq x y z
N MET A 1 3.92 0.01 -0.48
CA MET A 1 3.40 -0.95 0.53
C MET A 1 2.04 -0.48 0.99
N MET A 2 1.11 -1.39 1.21
CA MET A 2 -0.27 -1.06 1.59
C MET A 2 -0.78 -2.07 2.62
N LEU A 3 -1.58 -1.63 3.60
CA LEU A 3 -2.15 -2.49 4.64
C LEU A 3 -3.66 -2.36 4.71
N LEU A 4 -4.36 -3.49 4.87
CA LEU A 4 -5.79 -3.56 5.13
C LEU A 4 -6.02 -4.33 6.43
N GLN A 5 -6.79 -3.74 7.34
CA GLN A 5 -7.16 -4.32 8.64
C GLN A 5 -8.68 -4.46 8.74
N CYS A 6 -9.17 -5.63 9.13
CA CYS A 6 -10.59 -5.86 9.40
C CYS A 6 -10.81 -6.31 10.85
N PRO A 7 -11.75 -5.69 11.59
CA PRO A 7 -12.26 -6.27 12.82
C PRO A 7 -13.12 -7.50 12.46
N VAL A 8 -12.62 -8.71 12.71
CA VAL A 8 -13.40 -9.93 12.45
C VAL A 8 -14.16 -10.33 13.71
N PHE A 9 -15.48 -10.31 13.65
CA PHE A 9 -16.32 -10.83 14.73
C PHE A 9 -16.34 -12.37 14.64
N ARG A 10 -15.52 -13.06 15.44
CA ARG A 10 -15.64 -14.51 15.60
C ARG A 10 -16.87 -14.79 16.46
N LEU A 11 -17.97 -15.21 15.83
CA LEU A 11 -19.10 -15.76 16.57
C LEU A 11 -18.63 -17.03 17.31
N PRO A 12 -18.89 -17.17 18.63
CA PRO A 12 -18.62 -18.41 19.32
C PRO A 12 -19.47 -19.51 18.69
N ARG A 13 -18.84 -20.65 18.38
CA ARG A 13 -19.55 -21.84 17.87
C ARG A 13 -20.67 -22.16 18.85
N LYS A 14 -21.91 -22.25 18.36
CA LYS A 14 -23.09 -22.57 19.18
C LYS A 14 -22.75 -23.76 20.09
N PRO A 15 -22.80 -23.61 21.43
CA PRO A 15 -22.67 -24.76 22.29
C PRO A 15 -23.84 -25.69 21.97
N VAL A 16 -23.52 -26.93 21.62
CA VAL A 16 -24.51 -28.00 21.51
C VAL A 16 -25.07 -28.19 22.92
N PHE A 17 -26.23 -27.60 23.20
CA PHE A 17 -26.94 -27.82 24.46
C PHE A 17 -27.48 -29.25 24.46
N SER A 18 -26.71 -30.19 25.05
CA SER A 18 -27.28 -31.47 25.44
C SER A 18 -28.25 -31.21 26.60
N ARG A 19 -29.47 -31.74 26.45
CA ARG A 19 -30.56 -31.54 27.40
C ARG A 19 -30.27 -32.33 28.69
N GLY A 20 -29.78 -31.66 29.72
CA GLY A 20 -29.61 -32.22 31.06
C GLY A 20 -30.02 -31.23 32.16
N PRO A 21 -30.69 -31.66 33.24
CA PRO A 21 -31.17 -30.76 34.28
C PRO A 21 -30.06 -30.52 35.31
N ALA A 22 -29.32 -29.42 35.18
CA ALA A 22 -28.41 -28.96 36.23
C ALA A 22 -28.61 -27.46 36.48
N ARG A 23 -29.54 -27.19 37.41
CA ARG A 23 -29.75 -25.89 38.05
C ARG A 23 -28.57 -25.62 38.98
N ALA A 24 -27.43 -25.12 38.49
CA ALA A 24 -26.38 -24.49 39.33
C ALA A 24 -25.19 -24.02 38.47
N ALA A 25 -25.31 -22.91 37.74
CA ALA A 25 -24.13 -22.18 37.22
C ALA A 25 -24.51 -20.80 36.67
N TRP A 26 -25.35 -20.02 37.36
CA TRP A 26 -25.72 -18.67 36.92
C TRP A 26 -24.76 -17.57 37.41
N ALA A 27 -23.51 -17.92 37.74
CA ALA A 27 -22.47 -16.95 38.14
C ALA A 27 -21.13 -17.12 37.39
N ALA A 28 -21.03 -18.07 36.46
CA ALA A 28 -19.83 -18.25 35.62
C ALA A 28 -20.06 -17.86 34.14
N ALA A 29 -21.24 -17.33 33.81
CA ALA A 29 -21.64 -17.01 32.43
C ALA A 29 -21.31 -15.56 32.00
N LEU A 30 -20.76 -14.73 32.90
CA LEU A 30 -20.44 -13.32 32.61
C LEU A 30 -18.94 -13.02 32.71
N LEU A 31 -18.08 -13.98 32.34
CA LEU A 31 -16.63 -13.75 32.25
C LEU A 31 -15.99 -14.38 30.99
N LEU A 32 -16.73 -14.40 29.87
CA LEU A 32 -16.25 -14.94 28.59
C LEU A 32 -16.52 -14.05 27.36
N LEU A 33 -16.92 -12.78 27.54
CA LEU A 33 -17.29 -11.89 26.42
C LEU A 33 -16.21 -10.90 25.96
N ALA A 34 -15.01 -10.92 26.54
CA ALA A 34 -13.86 -10.22 25.95
C ALA A 34 -13.08 -11.18 25.04
N ALA A 35 -13.72 -11.70 24.00
CA ALA A 35 -12.95 -12.30 22.91
C ALA A 35 -12.07 -11.17 22.33
N PRO A 36 -10.72 -11.34 22.28
CA PRO A 36 -9.88 -10.33 21.65
C PRO A 36 -10.36 -10.19 20.21
N TRP A 37 -10.72 -8.96 19.84
CA TRP A 37 -11.08 -8.63 18.48
C TRP A 37 -9.84 -8.92 17.61
N ALA A 38 -9.82 -10.07 16.94
CA ALA A 38 -8.71 -10.41 16.07
C ALA A 38 -8.81 -9.50 14.85
N ALA A 39 -7.97 -8.46 14.81
CA ALA A 39 -7.78 -7.64 13.62
C ALA A 39 -6.96 -8.47 12.62
N ALA A 40 -7.62 -8.96 11.56
CA ALA A 40 -6.89 -9.58 10.46
C ALA A 40 -6.22 -8.46 9.64
N GLN A 41 -4.88 -8.47 9.59
CA GLN A 41 -4.10 -7.51 8.80
C GLN A 41 -3.53 -8.21 7.56
N THR A 42 -3.77 -7.63 6.39
CA THR A 42 -3.18 -8.07 5.12
C THR A 42 -2.28 -6.97 4.59
N THR A 43 -1.04 -7.34 4.21
CA THR A 43 -0.07 -6.40 3.62
C THR A 43 0.12 -6.70 2.14
N PHE A 44 0.02 -5.67 1.30
CA PHE A 44 0.24 -5.72 -0.13
C PHE A 44 1.52 -4.99 -0.50
N ASN A 45 2.37 -5.66 -1.27
CA ASN A 45 3.61 -5.11 -1.83
C ASN A 45 3.47 -4.86 -3.31
N TYR A 46 4.40 -4.10 -3.90
CA TYR A 46 4.39 -3.85 -5.33
C TYR A 46 4.65 -5.14 -6.10
N THR A 47 3.72 -5.51 -6.99
CA THR A 47 3.81 -6.68 -7.87
C THR A 47 3.87 -6.30 -9.35
N GLY A 48 3.69 -5.03 -9.69
CA GLY A 48 3.54 -4.57 -11.07
C GLY A 48 2.14 -4.72 -11.67
N ALA A 49 1.20 -5.35 -10.94
CA ALA A 49 -0.17 -5.55 -11.39
C ALA A 49 -1.17 -5.40 -10.22
N VAL A 50 -2.46 -5.34 -10.57
CA VAL A 50 -3.56 -5.26 -9.61
C VAL A 50 -3.56 -6.49 -8.70
N GLN A 51 -3.80 -6.27 -7.41
CA GLN A 51 -4.07 -7.31 -6.42
C GLN A 51 -5.51 -7.14 -5.92
N THR A 52 -6.14 -8.20 -5.42
CA THR A 52 -7.53 -8.14 -4.96
C THR A 52 -7.65 -8.50 -3.50
N TYR A 53 -8.55 -7.81 -2.80
CA TYR A 53 -8.92 -8.11 -1.42
C TYR A 53 -10.44 -8.22 -1.28
N THR A 54 -10.93 -9.34 -0.76
CA THR A 54 -12.35 -9.53 -0.48
C THR A 54 -12.62 -9.25 0.99
N VAL A 55 -13.58 -8.36 1.27
CA VAL A 55 -13.98 -8.03 2.64
C VAL A 55 -14.54 -9.28 3.32
N PRO A 56 -13.95 -9.74 4.44
CA PRO A 56 -14.35 -10.98 5.09
C PRO A 56 -15.76 -10.90 5.71
N ALA A 57 -16.43 -12.04 5.80
CA ALA A 57 -17.71 -12.18 6.49
C ALA A 57 -17.62 -11.67 7.94
N GLY A 58 -18.61 -10.86 8.36
CA GLY A 58 -18.67 -10.32 9.71
C GLY A 58 -17.77 -9.11 9.98
N ALA A 59 -17.08 -8.57 8.96
CA ALA A 59 -16.43 -7.27 9.06
C ALA A 59 -17.46 -6.15 8.79
N GLY A 60 -17.52 -5.16 9.68
CA GLY A 60 -18.34 -3.95 9.48
C GLY A 60 -17.66 -2.90 8.59
N GLY A 61 -16.40 -3.11 8.21
CA GLY A 61 -15.59 -2.20 7.42
C GLY A 61 -14.12 -2.63 7.40
N VAL A 62 -13.32 -1.96 6.59
CA VAL A 62 -11.88 -2.19 6.44
C VAL A 62 -11.11 -0.91 6.71
N THR A 63 -10.17 -0.95 7.64
CA THR A 63 -9.19 0.13 7.80
C THR A 63 -8.09 -0.06 6.77
N ILE A 64 -7.89 0.96 5.96
CA ILE A 64 -6.97 0.98 4.83
C ILE A 64 -5.85 1.95 5.17
N GLN A 65 -4.61 1.48 5.01
CA GLN A 65 -3.41 2.32 5.02
C GLN A 65 -2.71 2.21 3.67
N ALA A 66 -2.78 3.28 2.88
CA ALA A 66 -2.11 3.41 1.60
C ALA A 66 -0.82 4.20 1.77
N ASN A 67 0.34 3.58 1.50
CA ASN A 67 1.60 4.32 1.38
C ASN A 67 1.90 4.51 -0.11
N GLY A 68 1.91 5.76 -0.57
CA GLY A 68 2.51 6.13 -1.85
C GLY A 68 4.01 5.83 -1.83
N ALA A 69 4.58 5.59 -3.00
CA ALA A 69 6.00 5.30 -3.10
C ALA A 69 6.84 6.59 -3.09
N GLY A 70 8.10 6.47 -2.67
CA GLY A 70 9.06 7.57 -2.74
C GLY A 70 9.61 7.80 -4.14
N GLY A 71 10.20 8.97 -4.36
CA GLY A 71 10.96 9.27 -5.57
C GLY A 71 12.31 8.54 -5.60
N GLY A 72 12.92 8.47 -6.78
CA GLY A 72 14.31 8.02 -6.92
C GLY A 72 15.30 9.07 -6.40
N SER A 73 16.57 8.70 -6.25
CA SER A 73 17.65 9.66 -5.99
C SER A 73 18.08 10.39 -7.25
N GLY A 74 18.53 11.65 -7.12
CA GLY A 74 19.19 12.34 -8.22
C GLY A 74 20.45 11.61 -8.68
N GLY A 75 20.82 11.81 -9.93
CA GLY A 75 22.14 11.39 -10.43
C GLY A 75 23.24 12.22 -9.77
N ASN A 76 24.42 11.62 -9.58
CA ASN A 76 25.58 12.36 -9.06
C ASN A 76 26.21 13.22 -10.16
N ASP A 77 26.78 14.34 -9.74
CA ASP A 77 27.68 15.16 -10.55
C ASP A 77 29.13 14.71 -10.35
N SER A 78 30.05 15.21 -11.17
CA SER A 78 31.49 14.90 -11.05
C SER A 78 32.07 15.24 -9.67
N ASN A 79 31.52 16.25 -9.00
CA ASN A 79 32.03 16.81 -7.75
C ASN A 79 31.04 16.68 -6.58
N GLY A 80 29.94 15.91 -6.73
CA GLY A 80 28.90 15.86 -5.71
C GLY A 80 27.91 14.73 -5.88
N TRP A 81 27.35 14.28 -4.76
CA TRP A 81 26.30 13.26 -4.73
C TRP A 81 24.94 13.87 -5.08
N GLY A 82 24.14 13.14 -5.84
CA GLY A 82 22.77 13.50 -6.14
C GLY A 82 21.92 13.51 -4.87
N GLY A 83 20.88 14.35 -4.87
CA GLY A 83 19.96 14.44 -3.75
C GLY A 83 19.22 13.12 -3.49
N ALA A 84 18.92 12.83 -2.22
CA ALA A 84 18.07 11.71 -1.86
C ALA A 84 16.65 11.89 -2.44
N GLY A 85 16.00 10.78 -2.77
CA GLY A 85 14.62 10.79 -3.23
C GLY A 85 13.65 11.21 -2.12
N GLY A 86 12.62 11.96 -2.49
CA GLY A 86 11.55 12.34 -1.57
C GLY A 86 10.79 11.12 -1.04
N ALA A 87 10.39 11.16 0.23
CA ALA A 87 9.53 10.13 0.81
C ALA A 87 8.12 10.16 0.17
N GLY A 88 7.47 9.00 0.13
CA GLY A 88 6.07 8.90 -0.25
C GLY A 88 5.14 9.37 0.86
N ALA A 89 3.88 9.65 0.52
CA ALA A 89 2.84 10.01 1.47
C ALA A 89 2.10 8.77 2.03
N ARG A 90 1.60 8.85 3.26
CA ARG A 90 0.75 7.84 3.88
C ARG A 90 -0.65 8.40 4.11
N ALA A 91 -1.67 7.72 3.57
CA ALA A 91 -3.07 7.97 3.87
C ALA A 91 -3.65 6.78 4.66
N THR A 92 -4.45 7.08 5.69
CA THR A 92 -5.16 6.06 6.47
C THR A 92 -6.63 6.42 6.57
N GLY A 93 -7.53 5.47 6.38
CA GLY A 93 -8.97 5.70 6.50
C GLY A 93 -9.75 4.39 6.60
N THR A 94 -10.98 4.47 7.10
CA THR A 94 -11.88 3.31 7.21
C THR A 94 -12.88 3.33 6.08
N TYR A 95 -12.94 2.25 5.32
CA TYR A 95 -13.92 2.04 4.25
C TYR A 95 -14.99 1.06 4.74
N TYR A 96 -16.21 1.55 4.90
CA TYR A 96 -17.37 0.73 5.28
C TYR A 96 -17.93 0.05 4.03
N ALA A 97 -17.84 -1.27 3.99
CA ALA A 97 -18.26 -2.08 2.84
C ALA A 97 -18.99 -3.33 3.32
N ALA A 98 -19.94 -3.80 2.51
CA ALA A 98 -20.62 -5.05 2.78
C ALA A 98 -19.62 -6.22 2.71
N PRO A 99 -19.77 -7.26 3.55
CA PRO A 99 -18.98 -8.46 3.40
C PRO A 99 -19.10 -9.06 2.01
N GLY A 100 -17.99 -9.57 1.47
CA GLY A 100 -17.91 -10.06 0.08
C GLY A 100 -17.58 -8.99 -0.97
N THR A 101 -17.54 -7.71 -0.60
CA THR A 101 -17.07 -6.65 -1.51
C THR A 101 -15.62 -6.91 -1.93
N VAL A 102 -15.34 -6.84 -3.22
CA VAL A 102 -13.97 -6.99 -3.77
C VAL A 102 -13.36 -5.62 -4.00
N LEU A 103 -12.18 -5.43 -3.41
CA LEU A 103 -11.35 -4.24 -3.56
C LEU A 103 -10.16 -4.56 -4.46
N ASN A 104 -9.95 -3.71 -5.45
CA ASN A 104 -8.75 -3.68 -6.28
C ASN A 104 -7.69 -2.83 -5.58
N ILE A 105 -6.51 -3.43 -5.38
CA ILE A 105 -5.37 -2.88 -4.67
C ILE A 105 -4.24 -2.66 -5.68
N TYR A 106 -3.93 -1.39 -5.90
CA TYR A 106 -2.83 -0.96 -6.76
C TYR A 106 -1.75 -0.38 -5.86
N VAL A 107 -0.59 -1.04 -5.79
CA VAL A 107 0.53 -0.54 -4.99
C VAL A 107 1.43 0.29 -5.90
N GLY A 108 1.84 1.47 -5.44
CA GLY A 108 2.79 2.32 -6.15
C GLY A 108 4.22 1.78 -6.08
N GLN A 109 4.95 1.87 -7.19
CA GLN A 109 6.39 1.67 -7.28
C GLN A 109 7.14 2.98 -7.00
N GLY A 110 8.33 2.88 -6.40
CA GLY A 110 9.24 4.01 -6.30
C GLY A 110 9.72 4.51 -7.67
N GLY A 111 10.03 5.80 -7.74
CA GLY A 111 10.65 6.40 -8.92
C GLY A 111 12.07 5.87 -9.14
N ARG A 112 12.53 5.89 -10.40
CA ARG A 112 13.90 5.51 -10.74
C ARG A 112 14.85 6.66 -10.47
N ALA A 113 16.07 6.30 -10.07
CA ALA A 113 17.15 7.27 -9.94
C ALA A 113 17.44 7.96 -11.27
N GLY A 114 17.86 9.22 -11.20
CA GLY A 114 18.51 9.88 -12.33
C GLY A 114 19.87 9.26 -12.61
N ASN A 115 20.32 9.32 -13.85
CA ASN A 115 21.64 8.80 -14.22
C ASN A 115 22.75 9.70 -13.70
N THR A 116 23.79 9.09 -13.13
CA THR A 116 25.00 9.77 -12.65
C THR A 116 25.91 10.15 -13.81
N SER A 117 26.56 11.30 -13.74
CA SER A 117 27.55 11.77 -14.71
C SER A 117 28.74 10.81 -14.87
N GLN A 118 28.67 9.90 -15.83
CA GLN A 118 29.77 9.00 -16.20
C GLN A 118 30.13 9.07 -17.69
N GLY A 119 29.70 10.13 -18.40
CA GLY A 119 29.92 10.28 -19.85
C GLY A 119 29.12 9.33 -20.74
N ALA A 120 28.30 8.44 -20.15
CA ALA A 120 27.45 7.49 -20.87
C ALA A 120 26.03 8.02 -21.16
N PHE A 121 25.68 9.18 -20.62
CA PHE A 121 24.33 9.76 -20.69
C PHE A 121 24.39 11.17 -21.31
N THR A 122 23.31 11.53 -21.98
CA THR A 122 23.09 12.79 -22.70
C THR A 122 21.97 13.58 -22.04
N CYS A 123 21.80 14.84 -22.44
CA CYS A 123 20.64 15.67 -22.09
C CYS A 123 19.29 15.13 -22.61
N ALA A 124 19.27 13.96 -23.24
CA ALA A 124 18.05 13.29 -23.71
C ALA A 124 17.73 12.00 -22.93
N ASN A 125 18.65 11.45 -22.14
CA ASN A 125 18.42 10.19 -21.41
C ASN A 125 18.96 10.19 -19.97
N ALA A 126 19.24 11.36 -19.39
CA ALA A 126 19.72 11.44 -18.01
C ALA A 126 18.60 11.25 -16.97
N ALA A 127 17.35 11.60 -17.33
CA ALA A 127 16.21 11.60 -16.42
C ALA A 127 15.83 10.20 -15.91
N GLY A 128 15.56 10.09 -14.61
CA GLY A 128 14.95 8.91 -14.01
C GLY A 128 13.48 8.78 -14.41
N ALA A 129 13.04 7.57 -14.75
CA ALA A 129 11.64 7.30 -15.02
C ALA A 129 10.79 7.38 -13.75
N GLY A 130 9.54 7.84 -13.88
CA GLY A 130 8.58 7.78 -12.79
C GLY A 130 8.20 6.36 -12.38
N GLY A 131 7.74 6.20 -11.15
CA GLY A 131 7.22 4.92 -10.65
C GLY A 131 5.91 4.53 -11.33
N LEU A 132 5.65 3.23 -11.41
CA LEU A 132 4.39 2.67 -11.92
C LEU A 132 3.36 2.43 -10.82
N ALA A 133 2.08 2.65 -11.11
CA ALA A 133 0.98 2.50 -10.14
C ALA A 133 0.35 1.09 -10.15
N GLY A 134 1.16 0.04 -10.22
CA GLY A 134 0.68 -1.35 -10.11
C GLY A 134 -0.40 -1.74 -11.12
N GLY A 135 -0.39 -1.16 -12.33
CA GLY A 135 -1.40 -1.37 -13.37
C GLY A 135 -2.53 -0.35 -13.42
N ALA A 136 -2.63 0.58 -12.46
CA ALA A 136 -3.59 1.68 -12.52
C ALA A 136 -3.10 2.79 -13.49
N THR A 137 -4.01 3.29 -14.32
CA THR A 137 -3.72 4.40 -15.24
C THR A 137 -3.87 5.75 -14.51
N GLY A 138 -3.04 6.74 -14.86
CA GLY A 138 -3.14 8.11 -14.33
C GLY A 138 -2.53 8.34 -12.95
N PHE A 139 -1.99 7.32 -12.29
CA PHE A 139 -1.40 7.41 -10.93
C PHE A 139 0.11 7.18 -10.89
N ALA A 140 0.75 7.08 -12.06
CA ALA A 140 2.19 6.94 -12.18
C ALA A 140 2.91 8.22 -11.74
N GLY A 141 4.15 8.07 -11.26
CA GLY A 141 5.01 9.20 -10.96
C GLY A 141 5.47 9.91 -12.25
N GLY A 142 5.82 11.19 -12.13
CA GLY A 142 6.43 11.94 -13.22
C GLY A 142 7.87 11.51 -13.49
N SER A 143 8.34 11.72 -14.72
CA SER A 143 9.76 11.61 -15.06
C SER A 143 10.57 12.73 -14.39
N GLY A 144 11.83 12.45 -14.11
CA GLY A 144 12.78 13.46 -13.64
C GLY A 144 13.19 14.47 -14.71
N GLY A 145 13.96 15.46 -14.30
CA GLY A 145 14.56 16.45 -15.21
C GLY A 145 15.75 15.88 -15.98
N GLN A 146 15.91 16.30 -17.23
CA GLN A 146 17.13 16.06 -18.01
C GLN A 146 18.28 16.89 -17.43
N ALA A 147 19.50 16.36 -17.53
CA ALA A 147 20.71 17.11 -17.28
C ALA A 147 21.02 18.06 -18.46
N GLY A 148 21.85 19.08 -18.21
CA GLY A 148 22.39 19.93 -19.27
C GLY A 148 23.27 19.15 -20.25
N CYS A 149 23.36 19.61 -21.50
CA CYS A 149 24.23 19.03 -22.53
C CYS A 149 25.71 19.37 -22.35
N ASP A 150 26.00 20.46 -21.64
CA ASP A 150 27.35 20.96 -21.41
C ASP A 150 27.83 20.57 -20.02
N GLY A 151 28.92 19.79 -19.97
CA GLY A 151 29.54 19.35 -18.71
C GLY A 151 29.06 17.98 -18.21
N TRP A 152 29.38 17.66 -16.95
CA TRP A 152 29.10 16.38 -16.30
C TRP A 152 28.03 16.55 -15.21
N SER A 153 26.77 16.71 -15.63
CA SER A 153 25.61 16.84 -14.73
C SER A 153 24.73 15.59 -14.67
N GLY A 154 24.33 15.21 -13.47
CA GLY A 154 23.44 14.09 -13.19
C GLY A 154 21.99 14.45 -13.49
N GLY A 155 21.22 13.46 -13.92
CA GLY A 155 19.80 13.66 -14.20
C GLY A 155 18.96 13.80 -12.93
N GLY A 156 17.81 14.46 -13.06
CA GLY A 156 16.77 14.43 -12.03
C GLY A 156 16.12 13.06 -11.91
N ALA A 157 15.67 12.70 -10.72
CA ALA A 157 15.01 11.43 -10.46
C ALA A 157 13.52 11.45 -10.82
N GLY A 158 12.96 10.28 -11.10
CA GLY A 158 11.52 10.13 -11.25
C GLY A 158 10.78 10.19 -9.92
N GLY A 159 9.54 10.67 -9.94
CA GLY A 159 8.63 10.65 -8.81
C GLY A 159 8.10 9.24 -8.52
N GLY A 160 7.73 8.96 -7.27
CA GLY A 160 7.05 7.72 -6.90
C GLY A 160 5.58 7.70 -7.33
N ALA A 161 5.03 6.52 -7.60
CA ALA A 161 3.62 6.36 -7.91
C ALA A 161 2.74 6.35 -6.65
N ALA A 162 1.45 6.67 -6.84
CA ALA A 162 0.45 6.53 -5.79
C ALA A 162 0.08 5.05 -5.58
N SER A 163 -0.33 4.72 -4.35
CA SER A 163 -1.06 3.47 -4.07
C SER A 163 -2.55 3.79 -4.01
N VAL A 164 -3.36 3.01 -4.71
CA VAL A 164 -4.79 3.26 -4.92
C VAL A 164 -5.60 2.04 -4.50
N VAL A 165 -6.76 2.29 -3.88
CA VAL A 165 -7.79 1.27 -3.66
C VAL A 165 -9.04 1.71 -4.39
N ALA A 166 -9.57 0.80 -5.21
CA ALA A 166 -10.83 0.98 -5.90
C ALA A 166 -11.75 -0.21 -5.60
N THR A 167 -13.05 0.01 -5.60
CA THR A 167 -14.00 -1.11 -5.65
C THR A 167 -14.02 -1.67 -7.06
N ALA A 168 -14.18 -2.99 -7.22
CA ALA A 168 -14.14 -3.63 -8.53
C ALA A 168 -15.20 -3.13 -9.56
N ALA A 169 -16.15 -2.29 -9.12
CA ALA A 169 -17.17 -1.68 -9.98
C ALA A 169 -16.75 -0.31 -10.58
N ASN A 170 -15.57 0.23 -10.25
CA ASN A 170 -15.05 1.50 -10.78
C ASN A 170 -13.62 1.40 -11.27
#